data_AF-A0A0S3T133-F1
#
_entry.id   AF-A0A0S3T133-F1
#
_cell.length_a   1.000
_cell.length_b   1.000
_cell.length_c   1.000
_cell.angle_alpha   90.00
_cell.angle_beta   90.00
_cell.angle_gamma   90.00
#
_symmetry.space_group_name_H-M   'P 1'
#
loop_
_entity.id
_entity.type
_entity.pdbx_description
1 polymer ?
#
loop_
_entity_poly.entity_id
_entity_poly.type
_entity_poly.pdbx_seq_one_letter_code
_entity_poly.pdbx_strand_id
1 'polypeptide(L)'
;MLSWSTIEFKDKLSQQKELQNALSAIKWGTDYLIKAHTSPDVLYGEIGDPNSDHPCWMRPEDMTTPRTSYKLDRQHPGSDLVAETAAALAAASIAFQSVDKKYSSTMLLHATQLFDFADTHRGKYSDSITPAREIYSSSGFE
;
A
#
# COMPACT_ATOMS: atom_id res chain seq x y z
N MET A 1 -2.15 1.51 -9.65
CA MET A 1 -2.17 1.15 -11.10
C MET A 1 -2.95 -0.13 -11.43
N LEU A 2 -2.64 -1.31 -10.85
CA LEU A 2 -3.29 -2.57 -11.25
C LEU A 2 -4.84 -2.54 -11.12
N SER A 3 -5.36 -2.05 -9.99
CA SER A 3 -6.82 -1.93 -9.77
C SER A 3 -7.51 -1.09 -10.85
N TRP A 4 -6.91 0.03 -11.25
CA TRP A 4 -7.44 0.88 -12.32
C TRP A 4 -7.50 0.09 -13.65
N SER A 5 -6.41 -0.55 -14.06
CA SER A 5 -6.40 -1.35 -15.29
C SER A 5 -7.43 -2.49 -15.24
N THR A 6 -7.63 -3.11 -14.08
CA THR A 6 -8.65 -4.17 -13.91
C THR A 6 -10.08 -3.63 -14.03
N ILE A 7 -10.33 -2.40 -13.58
CA ILE A 7 -11.62 -1.72 -13.77
C ILE A 7 -11.84 -1.40 -15.25
N GLU A 8 -10.87 -0.73 -15.87
CA GLU A 8 -10.98 -0.24 -17.26
C GLU A 8 -11.09 -1.39 -18.27
N PHE A 9 -10.32 -2.46 -18.06
CA PHE A 9 -10.19 -3.57 -19.02
C PHE A 9 -10.82 -4.87 -18.53
N LYS A 10 -11.80 -4.79 -17.62
CA LYS A 10 -12.47 -5.95 -17.01
C LYS A 10 -12.95 -6.98 -18.03
N ASP A 11 -13.59 -6.53 -19.11
CA ASP A 11 -14.14 -7.42 -20.14
C ASP A 11 -13.03 -8.13 -20.93
N LYS A 12 -11.95 -7.43 -21.25
CA LYS A 12 -10.78 -8.01 -21.93
C LYS A 12 -10.10 -9.05 -21.06
N LEU A 13 -9.89 -8.75 -19.77
CA LEU A 13 -9.34 -9.69 -18.81
C LEU A 13 -10.24 -10.92 -18.63
N SER A 14 -11.56 -10.73 -18.64
CA SER A 14 -12.53 -11.83 -18.55
C SER A 14 -12.47 -12.73 -19.79
N GLN A 15 -12.42 -12.14 -20.99
CA GLN A 15 -12.30 -12.89 -22.25
C GLN A 15 -11.00 -13.72 -22.31
N GLN A 16 -9.91 -13.18 -21.76
CA GLN A 16 -8.63 -13.87 -21.67
C GLN A 16 -8.49 -14.79 -20.45
N LYS A 17 -9.53 -14.92 -19.61
CA LYS A 17 -9.53 -15.72 -18.37
C LYS A 17 -8.51 -15.27 -17.31
N GLU A 18 -8.09 -14.01 -17.37
CA GLU A 18 -7.11 -13.41 -16.46
C GLU A 18 -7.74 -12.52 -15.38
N LEU A 19 -9.05 -12.26 -15.43
CA LEU A 19 -9.72 -11.40 -14.44
C LEU A 19 -9.51 -11.91 -13.01
N GLN A 20 -9.63 -13.23 -12.78
CA GLN A 20 -9.47 -13.80 -11.44
C GLN A 20 -8.03 -13.71 -10.94
N ASN A 21 -7.05 -13.85 -11.82
CA ASN A 21 -5.63 -13.68 -11.48
C ASN A 21 -5.34 -12.21 -11.11
N ALA A 22 -5.87 -11.26 -11.89
CA ALA A 22 -5.74 -9.84 -11.60
C ALA A 22 -6.37 -9.47 -10.25
N LEU A 23 -7.59 -9.95 -9.97
CA LEU A 23 -8.24 -9.76 -8.67
C LEU A 23 -7.42 -10.41 -7.54
N SER A 24 -6.87 -11.60 -7.75
CA SER A 24 -6.05 -12.27 -6.74
C SER A 24 -4.77 -11.49 -6.42
N ALA A 25 -4.11 -10.92 -7.43
CA ALA A 25 -2.96 -10.04 -7.25
C ALA A 25 -3.31 -8.74 -6.49
N ILE A 26 -4.44 -8.10 -6.83
CA ILE A 26 -4.93 -6.92 -6.09
C ILE A 26 -5.24 -7.30 -4.63
N LYS A 27 -5.88 -8.45 -4.41
CA LYS A 27 -6.22 -8.92 -3.06
C LYS A 27 -4.96 -9.11 -2.20
N TRP A 28 -3.91 -9.72 -2.77
CA TRP A 28 -2.66 -9.94 -2.05
C TRP A 28 -2.04 -8.62 -1.54
N GLY A 29 -1.99 -7.60 -2.41
CA GLY A 29 -1.50 -6.28 -2.01
C GLY A 29 -2.40 -5.59 -0.98
N THR A 30 -3.71 -5.61 -1.20
CA THR A 30 -4.67 -4.94 -0.30
C THR A 30 -4.80 -5.61 1.07
N ASP A 31 -4.67 -6.93 1.15
CA ASP A 31 -4.61 -7.66 2.43
C ASP A 31 -3.40 -7.18 3.27
N TYR A 32 -2.27 -6.88 2.63
CA TYR A 32 -1.10 -6.31 3.29
C TYR A 32 -1.34 -4.86 3.73
N LEU A 33 -1.87 -4.00 2.85
CA LEU A 33 -2.14 -2.59 3.15
C LEU A 33 -3.14 -2.44 4.31
N ILE A 34 -4.18 -3.28 4.37
CA ILE A 34 -5.13 -3.32 5.49
C ILE A 34 -4.43 -3.68 6.81
N LYS A 35 -3.50 -4.64 6.79
CA LYS A 35 -2.72 -5.00 8.00
C LYS A 35 -1.74 -3.91 8.41
N ALA A 36 -1.15 -3.22 7.45
CA ALA A 36 -0.22 -2.11 7.68
C ALA A 36 -0.91 -0.88 8.27
N HIS A 37 -2.20 -0.69 7.99
CA HIS A 37 -3.03 0.36 8.57
C HIS A 37 -3.67 -0.12 9.89
N THR A 38 -2.94 0.04 11.01
CA THR A 38 -3.31 -0.52 12.32
C THR A 38 -4.24 0.36 13.15
N SER A 39 -4.30 1.67 12.87
CA SER A 39 -5.24 2.63 13.44
C SER A 39 -5.38 3.85 12.50
N PRO A 40 -6.43 4.68 12.62
CA PRO A 40 -6.75 5.72 11.61
C PRO A 40 -5.58 6.61 11.18
N ASP A 41 -4.66 6.93 12.10
CA ASP A 41 -3.50 7.79 11.84
C ASP A 41 -2.16 7.03 11.97
N VAL A 42 -2.14 5.72 11.68
CA VAL A 42 -0.93 4.89 11.70
C VAL A 42 -0.88 3.99 10.47
N LEU A 43 0.19 4.14 9.69
CA LEU A 43 0.46 3.30 8.53
C LEU A 43 1.91 2.79 8.57
N TYR A 44 2.11 1.48 8.52
CA TYR A 44 3.43 0.89 8.30
C TYR A 44 3.84 0.99 6.83
N GLY A 45 4.94 1.69 6.56
CA GLY A 45 5.38 2.02 5.20
C GLY A 45 6.53 1.16 4.68
N GLU A 46 7.32 0.55 5.57
CA GLU A 46 8.50 -0.21 5.19
C GLU A 46 8.80 -1.34 6.19
N ILE A 47 9.19 -2.51 5.68
CA ILE A 47 9.56 -3.69 6.47
C ILE A 47 10.89 -4.24 5.95
N GLY A 48 11.94 -4.09 6.74
CA GLY A 48 13.33 -4.39 6.37
C GLY A 48 14.15 -3.11 6.24
N ASP A 49 15.42 -3.17 6.63
CA ASP A 49 16.35 -2.06 6.42
C ASP A 49 17.19 -2.33 5.16
N PRO A 50 17.19 -1.42 4.15
CA PRO A 50 17.94 -1.58 2.91
C PRO A 50 19.43 -1.89 3.11
N ASN A 51 20.07 -1.31 4.14
CA ASN A 51 21.50 -1.52 4.40
C ASN A 51 21.81 -2.94 4.90
N SER A 52 20.81 -3.62 5.45
CA SER A 52 20.93 -5.03 5.87
C SER A 52 20.37 -5.99 4.82
N ASP A 53 19.33 -5.60 4.09
CA ASP A 53 18.59 -6.44 3.14
C ASP A 53 19.34 -6.54 1.79
N HIS A 54 19.79 -5.43 1.22
CA HIS A 54 20.48 -5.41 -0.08
C HIS A 54 21.80 -6.21 -0.15
N PRO A 55 22.67 -6.25 0.88
CA PRO A 55 23.85 -7.12 0.83
C PRO A 55 23.54 -8.60 1.04
N CYS A 56 22.30 -8.97 1.41
CA CYS A 56 21.91 -10.35 1.65
C CYS A 56 21.54 -11.07 0.35
N TRP A 57 22.47 -11.83 -0.21
CA TRP A 57 22.22 -12.67 -1.39
C TRP A 57 21.81 -14.10 -0.98
N MET A 58 20.56 -14.26 -0.57
CA MET A 58 19.97 -15.56 -0.19
C MET A 58 18.54 -15.65 -0.73
N ARG A 59 17.96 -16.86 -0.73
CA ARG A 59 16.51 -16.99 -0.96
C ARG A 59 15.77 -16.33 0.21
N PRO A 60 14.60 -15.69 -0.02
CA PRO A 60 13.89 -14.97 1.04
C PRO A 60 13.51 -15.86 2.23
N GLU A 61 13.25 -17.16 2.01
CA GLU A 61 12.97 -18.13 3.06
C GLU A 61 14.18 -18.47 3.94
N ASP A 62 15.41 -18.16 3.50
CA ASP A 62 16.66 -18.42 4.22
C ASP A 62 17.23 -17.15 4.90
N MET A 63 16.56 -16.00 4.76
CA MET A 63 17.05 -14.72 5.30
C MET A 63 16.99 -14.69 6.82
N THR A 64 18.08 -14.23 7.44
CA THR A 64 18.20 -14.00 8.89
C THR A 64 18.48 -12.54 9.25
N THR A 65 18.48 -11.64 8.25
CA THR A 65 18.66 -10.20 8.46
C THR A 65 17.49 -9.63 9.28
N PRO A 66 17.74 -8.64 10.15
CA PRO A 66 16.65 -7.96 10.86
C PRO A 66 15.63 -7.36 9.89
N ARG A 67 14.33 -7.62 10.12
CA ARG A 67 13.24 -7.03 9.34
C ARG A 67 12.51 -5.94 10.13
N THR A 68 13.22 -4.85 10.41
CA THR A 68 12.68 -3.69 11.15
C THR A 68 11.44 -3.14 10.47
N SER A 69 10.41 -2.81 11.25
CA SER A 69 9.17 -2.22 10.73
C SER A 69 9.15 -0.71 11.00
N TYR A 70 8.98 0.08 9.94
CA TYR A 70 8.89 1.54 10.02
C TYR A 70 7.46 1.99 9.74
N LYS A 71 7.00 2.99 10.49
CA LYS A 71 5.64 3.50 10.41
C LYS A 71 5.60 5.01 10.29
N LEU A 72 4.49 5.49 9.76
CA LEU A 72 4.06 6.87 9.77
C LEU A 72 3.00 7.04 10.85
N ASP A 73 3.05 8.17 11.53
CA ASP A 73 2.06 8.58 12.52
C ASP A 73 1.94 10.11 12.58
N ARG A 74 1.15 10.64 13.51
CA ARG A 74 0.93 12.09 13.65
C ARG A 74 2.22 12.88 13.92
N GLN A 75 3.24 12.25 14.52
CA GLN A 75 4.52 12.88 14.82
C GLN A 75 5.52 12.72 13.65
N HIS A 76 5.36 11.66 12.86
CA HIS A 76 6.19 11.35 11.70
C HIS A 76 5.28 11.14 10.46
N PRO A 77 4.75 12.22 9.88
CA PRO A 77 3.77 12.14 8.80
C PRO A 77 4.38 11.70 7.46
N GLY A 78 3.52 11.32 6.51
CA GLY A 78 3.94 10.94 5.15
C GLY A 78 2.76 10.93 4.19
N SER A 79 2.24 12.11 3.88
CA SER A 79 1.03 12.33 3.08
C SER A 79 1.07 11.64 1.73
N ASP A 80 2.21 11.67 1.05
CA ASP A 80 2.43 10.99 -0.23
C ASP A 80 2.18 9.47 -0.14
N LEU A 81 2.88 8.76 0.76
CA LEU A 81 2.72 7.31 0.91
C LEU A 81 1.32 6.94 1.43
N VAL A 82 0.82 7.71 2.39
CA VAL A 82 -0.50 7.48 2.99
C VAL A 82 -1.60 7.71 1.96
N ALA A 83 -1.54 8.79 1.19
CA ALA A 83 -2.53 9.09 0.15
C ALA A 83 -2.46 8.11 -1.02
N GLU A 84 -1.28 7.65 -1.44
CA GLU A 84 -1.18 6.62 -2.47
C GLU A 84 -1.76 5.28 -1.97
N THR A 85 -1.58 4.95 -0.69
CA THR A 85 -2.22 3.78 -0.07
C THR A 85 -3.74 3.93 -0.04
N ALA A 86 -4.24 5.12 0.29
CA ALA A 86 -5.67 5.43 0.22
C ALA A 86 -6.21 5.27 -1.22
N ALA A 87 -5.51 5.81 -2.21
CA ALA A 87 -5.87 5.69 -3.62
C ALA A 87 -5.88 4.23 -4.09
N ALA A 88 -4.88 3.43 -3.69
CA ALA A 88 -4.80 2.01 -4.01
C ALA A 88 -5.99 1.22 -3.45
N LEU A 89 -6.37 1.46 -2.19
CA LEU A 89 -7.50 0.82 -1.52
C LEU A 89 -8.85 1.28 -2.10
N ALA A 90 -9.01 2.56 -2.40
CA ALA A 90 -10.22 3.09 -3.04
C ALA A 90 -10.41 2.53 -4.46
N ALA A 91 -9.34 2.46 -5.26
CA ALA A 91 -9.42 1.83 -6.58
C ALA A 91 -9.73 0.33 -6.45
N ALA A 92 -9.15 -0.36 -5.47
CA ALA A 92 -9.44 -1.77 -5.24
C ALA A 92 -10.89 -2.00 -4.76
N SER A 93 -11.49 -1.11 -3.96
CA SER A 93 -12.89 -1.24 -3.55
C SER A 93 -13.83 -1.25 -4.76
N ILE A 94 -13.59 -0.40 -5.76
CA ILE A 94 -14.35 -0.40 -7.02
C ILE A 94 -14.17 -1.73 -7.76
N ALA A 95 -12.94 -2.22 -7.89
CA ALA A 95 -12.65 -3.50 -8.59
C ALA A 95 -13.36 -4.70 -7.94
N PHE A 96 -13.53 -4.68 -6.61
CA PHE A 96 -14.17 -5.75 -5.84
C PHE A 96 -15.67 -5.54 -5.60
N GLN A 97 -16.24 -4.39 -5.95
CA GLN A 97 -17.63 -4.03 -5.62
C GLN A 97 -18.67 -5.08 -6.04
N SER A 98 -18.49 -5.71 -7.20
CA SER A 98 -19.40 -6.76 -7.70
C SER A 98 -19.00 -8.17 -7.29
N VAL A 99 -17.81 -8.36 -6.71
CA VAL A 99 -17.22 -9.68 -6.43
C VAL A 99 -17.30 -10.00 -4.94
N ASP A 100 -16.92 -9.04 -4.10
CA ASP A 100 -17.00 -9.13 -2.64
C ASP A 100 -17.33 -7.74 -2.07
N LYS A 101 -18.64 -7.52 -1.85
CA LYS A 101 -19.14 -6.24 -1.30
C LYS A 101 -18.61 -5.96 0.10
N LYS A 102 -18.38 -6.98 0.92
CA LYS A 102 -17.92 -6.79 2.29
C LYS A 102 -16.46 -6.33 2.27
N TYR A 103 -15.62 -6.99 1.49
CA TYR A 103 -14.22 -6.62 1.33
C TYR A 103 -14.06 -5.24 0.68
N SER A 104 -14.91 -4.91 -0.32
CA SER A 104 -14.99 -3.57 -0.90
C SER A 104 -15.25 -2.50 0.18
N SER A 105 -16.28 -2.67 1.01
CA SER A 105 -16.60 -1.72 2.08
C SER A 105 -15.47 -1.57 3.10
N THR A 106 -14.77 -2.66 3.44
CA THR A 106 -13.59 -2.61 4.31
C THR A 106 -12.49 -1.75 3.67
N MET A 107 -12.13 -2.00 2.41
CA MET A 107 -11.10 -1.22 1.72
C MET A 107 -11.47 0.27 1.63
N LEU A 108 -12.74 0.57 1.36
CA LEU A 108 -13.21 1.96 1.31
C LEU A 108 -13.10 2.65 2.68
N LEU A 109 -13.42 1.96 3.78
CA LEU A 109 -13.24 2.50 5.13
C LEU A 109 -11.78 2.86 5.41
N HIS A 110 -10.85 1.94 5.13
CA HIS A 110 -9.41 2.20 5.32
C HIS A 110 -8.92 3.33 4.41
N ALA A 111 -9.41 3.39 3.16
CA ALA A 111 -9.04 4.44 2.21
C ALA A 111 -9.45 5.83 2.71
N THR A 112 -10.69 5.99 3.21
CA THR A 112 -11.17 7.27 3.75
C THR A 112 -10.35 7.72 4.95
N GLN A 113 -10.10 6.82 5.91
CA GLN A 113 -9.29 7.12 7.09
C GLN A 113 -7.86 7.54 6.72
N LEU A 114 -7.21 6.84 5.80
CA LEU A 114 -5.87 7.18 5.36
C LEU A 114 -5.84 8.50 4.59
N PHE A 115 -6.86 8.78 3.76
CA PHE A 115 -6.96 10.07 3.09
C PHE A 115 -7.08 11.23 4.10
N ASP A 116 -7.93 11.06 5.12
CA ASP A 116 -8.06 12.05 6.20
C ASP A 116 -6.73 12.22 6.96
N PHE A 117 -6.02 11.13 7.28
CA PHE A 117 -4.69 11.19 7.90
C PHE A 117 -3.68 11.94 7.02
N ALA A 118 -3.62 11.64 5.72
CA ALA A 118 -2.70 12.26 4.78
C ALA A 118 -2.92 13.77 4.63
N ASP A 119 -4.18 14.21 4.58
CA ASP A 119 -4.52 15.64 4.41
C ASP A 119 -4.32 16.45 5.70
N THR A 120 -4.66 15.86 6.85
CA THR A 120 -4.57 16.54 8.17
C THR A 120 -3.15 16.61 8.73
N HIS A 121 -2.31 15.61 8.46
CA HIS A 121 -0.94 15.52 8.94
C HIS A 121 0.05 15.54 7.77
N ARG A 122 0.40 16.76 7.33
CA ARG A 122 1.19 16.95 6.12
C ARG A 122 2.69 16.70 6.29
N GLY A 123 3.29 15.94 5.37
CA GLY A 123 4.73 15.72 5.32
C GLY A 123 5.13 14.71 4.25
N LYS A 124 6.43 14.66 3.91
CA LYS A 124 6.98 13.65 3.01
C LYS A 124 7.31 12.38 3.79
N TYR A 125 6.89 11.22 3.31
CA TYR A 125 7.15 9.98 4.06
C TYR A 125 8.65 9.68 4.20
N SER A 126 9.46 10.06 3.21
CA SER A 126 10.91 9.84 3.20
C SER A 126 11.68 10.70 4.21
N ASP A 127 11.01 11.68 4.83
CA ASP A 127 11.55 12.44 5.97
C ASP A 127 11.27 11.74 7.31
N SER A 128 10.22 10.91 7.35
CA SER A 128 9.79 10.13 8.52
C SER A 128 10.40 8.73 8.54
N ILE A 129 10.41 8.04 7.40
CA ILE A 129 11.06 6.75 7.18
C ILE A 129 12.36 7.03 6.42
N THR A 130 13.40 7.44 7.17
CA THR A 130 14.67 7.87 6.57
C THR A 130 15.41 6.80 5.77
N PRO A 131 15.34 5.47 6.09
CA PRO A 131 15.96 4.47 5.23
C PRO A 131 15.41 4.45 3.80
N ALA A 132 14.14 4.83 3.61
CA ALA A 132 13.50 4.91 2.31
C ALA A 132 14.09 6.01 1.41
N ARG A 133 14.67 7.07 2.00
CA ARG A 133 15.09 8.29 1.28
C ARG A 133 16.09 8.00 0.17
N GLU A 134 17.03 7.09 0.40
CA GLU A 134 18.08 6.75 -0.57
C GLU A 134 17.57 5.79 -1.66
N ILE A 135 16.38 5.20 -1.48
CA ILE A 135 15.83 4.17 -2.39
C ILE A 135 14.64 4.73 -3.19
N TYR A 136 13.64 5.27 -2.50
CA TYR A 136 12.40 5.81 -3.06
C TYR A 136 12.10 7.20 -2.46
N SER A 137 12.95 8.19 -2.75
CA SER A 137 12.76 9.55 -2.23
C SER A 137 11.47 10.20 -2.73
N SER A 138 10.79 10.95 -1.87
CA SER A 138 9.60 11.72 -2.23
C SER A 138 9.91 13.01 -2.98
N SER A 139 9.28 13.20 -4.14
CA SER A 139 9.28 14.46 -4.87
C SER A 139 8.38 15.52 -4.22
N GLY A 140 7.33 15.11 -3.50
CA GLY A 140 6.29 15.98 -2.95
C GLY A 140 5.03 15.21 -2.58
N PHE A 141 4.07 15.92 -1.99
CA PHE A 141 2.77 15.37 -1.57
C PHE A 141 1.59 16.30 -1.96
N GLU A 142 1.86 17.30 -2.81
CA GLU A 142 0.89 18.30 -3.30
C GLU A 142 0.24 17.86 -4.62
#